data_AF-A0A3R9M874-F1
#
_entry.id   AF-A0A3R9M874-F1
#
_cell.length_a   1.000
_cell.length_b   1.000
_cell.length_c   1.000
_cell.angle_alpha   90.00
_cell.angle_beta   90.00
_cell.angle_gamma   90.00
#
_symmetry.space_group_name_H-M   'P 1'
#
loop_
_entity.id
_entity.type
_entity.pdbx_description
1 polymer ?
#
loop_
_entity_poly.entity_id
_entity_poly.type
_entity_poly.pdbx_seq_one_letter_code
_entity_poly.pdbx_strand_id
1 'polypeptide(L)'
;MKNTLVTTALRAALLLGLTAPLTLTAQAQQAKLTTTSQVEIPASQLPTAVRQAIAKQYAGYHVDDAKKISGGKAGTTYRVELEGTGKKEMHVVFNAAGKVLRSTTETERDDD
;
A
#
# COMPACT_ATOMS: atom_id res chain seq x y z
N MET A 1 19.01 9.34 -31.33
CA MET A 1 17.56 9.53 -31.03
C MET A 1 17.46 10.16 -29.65
N LYS A 2 17.05 11.42 -29.57
CA LYS A 2 16.97 12.22 -28.34
C LYS A 2 15.53 12.76 -28.30
N ASN A 3 14.69 12.25 -27.42
CA ASN A 3 13.29 12.70 -27.35
C ASN A 3 13.20 13.94 -26.44
N THR A 4 13.02 15.05 -27.14
CA THR A 4 12.90 16.43 -26.65
C THR A 4 11.55 16.68 -25.96
N LEU A 5 11.60 17.39 -24.84
CA LEU A 5 10.48 17.98 -24.11
C LEU A 5 9.60 18.86 -25.01
N VAL A 6 8.27 18.77 -24.88
CA VAL A 6 7.39 19.90 -25.25
C VAL A 6 6.30 20.06 -24.20
N THR A 7 6.49 21.08 -23.37
CA THR A 7 5.42 21.74 -22.62
C THR A 7 4.73 22.71 -23.58
N THR A 8 3.41 22.70 -23.71
CA THR A 8 2.65 23.85 -24.24
C THR A 8 1.22 23.82 -23.69
N ALA A 9 0.89 24.85 -22.92
CA ALA A 9 -0.45 25.21 -22.51
C ALA A 9 -1.14 26.03 -23.62
N LEU A 10 -2.47 25.96 -23.77
CA LEU A 10 -3.33 27.15 -23.86
C LEU A 10 -4.84 26.85 -24.01
N ARG A 11 -5.60 27.56 -23.17
CA ARG A 11 -6.82 28.33 -23.45
C ARG A 11 -8.19 27.66 -23.66
N ALA A 12 -9.11 28.23 -22.89
CA ALA A 12 -10.56 28.13 -22.99
C ALA A 12 -11.10 28.58 -24.37
N ALA A 13 -12.12 27.88 -24.86
CA ALA A 13 -13.04 28.35 -25.88
C ALA A 13 -14.45 27.80 -25.60
N LEU A 14 -15.42 28.71 -25.69
CA LEU A 14 -16.83 28.59 -25.36
C LEU A 14 -17.64 28.17 -26.61
N LEU A 15 -18.60 27.25 -26.41
CA LEU A 15 -19.79 26.91 -27.22
C LEU A 15 -19.67 26.68 -28.75
N LEU A 16 -19.84 25.41 -29.16
CA LEU A 16 -20.92 24.95 -30.04
C LEU A 16 -20.88 23.41 -30.21
N GLY A 17 -21.91 22.74 -29.70
CA GLY A 17 -22.44 21.44 -30.13
C GLY A 17 -21.47 20.33 -30.56
N LEU A 18 -20.91 19.61 -29.59
CA LEU A 18 -20.60 18.19 -29.78
C LEU A 18 -20.83 17.46 -28.46
N THR A 19 -21.97 16.80 -28.33
CA THR A 19 -22.18 15.83 -27.25
C THR A 19 -21.41 14.57 -27.60
N ALA A 20 -20.08 14.61 -27.45
CA ALA A 20 -19.38 13.37 -27.22
C ALA A 20 -19.90 12.85 -25.86
N PRO A 21 -20.53 11.68 -25.76
CA PRO A 21 -20.68 11.07 -24.45
C PRO A 21 -19.25 10.93 -23.93
N LEU A 22 -18.90 11.73 -22.93
CA LEU A 22 -17.75 11.46 -22.07
C LEU A 22 -17.86 9.99 -21.74
N THR A 23 -16.95 9.20 -22.30
CA THR A 23 -16.80 7.78 -22.00
C THR A 23 -16.58 7.67 -20.50
N LEU A 24 -17.68 7.48 -19.76
CA LEU A 24 -17.73 7.32 -18.31
C LEU A 24 -16.97 6.05 -17.85
N THR A 25 -16.49 5.25 -18.78
CA THR A 25 -15.71 4.04 -18.51
C THR A 25 -14.26 4.32 -18.07
N ALA A 26 -13.71 5.52 -18.29
CA ALA A 26 -12.34 5.83 -17.88
C ALA A 26 -12.19 6.15 -16.38
N GLN A 27 -13.25 6.59 -15.69
CA GLN A 27 -13.19 6.90 -14.25
C GLN A 27 -13.43 5.67 -13.37
N ALA A 28 -14.23 4.69 -13.82
CA ALA A 28 -14.40 3.43 -13.09
C ALA A 28 -13.12 2.57 -13.09
N GLN A 29 -12.33 2.59 -14.18
CA GLN A 29 -11.02 1.92 -14.22
C GLN A 29 -9.98 2.64 -13.33
N GLN A 30 -10.05 3.98 -13.24
CA GLN A 30 -9.16 4.79 -12.39
C GLN A 30 -9.50 4.67 -10.90
N ALA A 31 -10.78 4.53 -10.52
CA ALA A 31 -11.20 4.30 -9.14
C ALA A 31 -10.74 2.92 -8.62
N LYS A 32 -10.67 1.90 -9.49
CA LYS A 32 -10.14 0.57 -9.14
C LYS A 32 -8.64 0.57 -8.81
N LEU A 33 -7.90 1.61 -9.21
CA LEU A 33 -6.48 1.77 -8.91
C LEU A 33 -6.22 2.51 -7.57
N THR A 34 -7.22 3.13 -6.96
CA THR A 34 -7.06 3.94 -5.74
C THR A 34 -7.76 3.37 -4.52
N THR A 35 -8.77 2.51 -4.68
CA THR A 35 -9.39 1.82 -3.54
C THR A 35 -8.49 0.67 -3.06
N THR A 36 -8.05 0.75 -1.80
CA THR A 36 -7.44 -0.38 -1.08
C THR A 36 -8.48 -1.02 -0.17
N SER A 37 -8.54 -2.35 -0.14
CA SER A 37 -9.28 -3.11 0.87
C SER A 37 -8.31 -3.77 1.83
N GLN A 38 -8.72 -3.93 3.09
CA GLN A 38 -7.92 -4.60 4.12
C GLN A 38 -8.76 -5.71 4.74
N VAL A 39 -8.17 -6.89 4.86
CA VAL A 39 -8.80 -8.05 5.48
C VAL A 39 -7.82 -8.64 6.47
N GLU A 40 -8.27 -8.85 7.70
CA GLU A 40 -7.53 -9.57 8.73
C GLU A 40 -7.34 -11.02 8.29
N ILE A 41 -6.13 -11.53 8.46
CA ILE A 41 -5.75 -12.88 8.10
C ILE A 41 -4.94 -13.50 9.25
N PRO A 42 -5.10 -14.80 9.52
CA PRO A 42 -4.23 -15.47 10.48
C PRO A 42 -2.78 -15.45 9.98
N ALA A 43 -1.81 -15.40 10.91
CA ALA A 43 -0.39 -15.36 10.58
C ALA A 43 0.07 -16.54 9.69
N SER A 44 -0.62 -17.68 9.76
CA SER A 44 -0.37 -18.85 8.89
C SER A 44 -0.68 -18.60 7.41
N GLN A 45 -1.57 -17.63 7.10
CA GLN A 45 -1.91 -17.22 5.74
C GLN A 45 -0.98 -16.15 5.16
N LEU A 46 -0.02 -15.63 5.95
CA LEU A 46 1.05 -14.79 5.40
C LEU A 46 1.86 -15.60 4.38
N PRO A 47 2.30 -15.00 3.26
CA PRO A 47 3.18 -15.67 2.31
C PRO A 47 4.42 -16.22 3.01
N THR A 48 4.89 -17.39 2.56
CA THR A 48 6.09 -18.02 3.12
C THR A 48 7.29 -17.08 3.16
N ALA A 49 7.47 -16.26 2.11
CA ALA A 49 8.54 -15.27 2.04
C ALA A 49 8.41 -14.17 3.12
N VAL A 50 7.18 -13.75 3.46
CA VAL A 50 6.93 -12.79 4.55
C VAL A 50 7.26 -13.42 5.90
N ARG A 51 6.78 -14.65 6.16
CA ARG A 51 7.10 -15.37 7.42
C ARG A 51 8.61 -15.57 7.60
N GLN A 52 9.32 -15.92 6.52
CA GLN A 52 10.77 -16.05 6.53
C GLN A 52 11.48 -14.71 6.77
N ALA A 53 10.99 -13.62 6.16
CA ALA A 53 11.52 -12.28 6.38
C ALA A 53 11.36 -11.86 7.84
N ILE A 54 10.19 -12.13 8.45
CA ILE A 54 9.92 -11.87 9.87
C ILE A 54 10.92 -12.64 10.74
N ALA A 55 11.02 -13.96 10.56
CA ALA A 55 11.92 -14.81 11.36
C ALA A 55 13.39 -14.40 11.25
N LYS A 56 13.83 -13.90 10.08
CA LYS A 56 15.22 -13.48 9.85
C LYS A 56 15.54 -12.10 10.40
N GLN A 57 14.62 -11.14 10.25
CA GLN A 57 14.91 -9.72 10.48
C GLN A 57 14.39 -9.21 11.84
N TYR A 58 13.41 -9.90 12.42
CA TYR A 58 12.72 -9.48 13.64
C TYR A 58 12.80 -10.58 14.70
N ALA A 59 14.01 -11.09 14.95
CA ALA A 59 14.24 -12.11 15.97
C ALA A 59 13.80 -11.59 17.35
N GLY A 60 13.05 -12.42 18.09
CA GLY A 60 12.50 -12.03 19.40
C GLY A 60 11.16 -11.28 19.33
N TYR A 61 10.62 -11.02 18.15
CA TYR A 61 9.25 -10.55 17.95
C TYR A 61 8.35 -11.70 17.51
N HIS A 62 7.08 -11.69 17.93
CA HIS A 62 6.04 -12.55 17.39
C HIS A 62 5.01 -11.73 16.60
N VAL A 63 4.27 -12.42 15.72
CA VAL A 63 3.16 -11.80 14.99
C VAL A 63 1.96 -11.74 15.91
N ASP A 64 1.48 -10.53 16.20
CA ASP A 64 0.25 -10.30 16.97
C ASP A 64 -0.97 -10.26 16.04
N ASP A 65 -0.93 -9.38 15.02
CA ASP A 65 -1.96 -9.29 13.98
C ASP A 65 -1.35 -9.24 12.57
N ALA A 66 -2.12 -9.66 11.56
CA ALA A 66 -1.78 -9.59 10.16
C ALA A 66 -2.98 -9.21 9.28
N LYS A 67 -2.78 -8.23 8.39
CA LYS A 67 -3.78 -7.78 7.42
C LYS A 67 -3.26 -7.88 6.01
N LYS A 68 -4.06 -8.50 5.13
CA LYS A 68 -3.85 -8.47 3.69
C LYS A 68 -4.49 -7.20 3.14
N ILE A 69 -3.68 -6.36 2.52
CA ILE A 69 -4.12 -5.14 1.83
C ILE A 69 -4.13 -5.46 0.34
N SER A 70 -5.26 -5.23 -0.34
CA SER A 70 -5.41 -5.48 -1.78
C SER A 70 -5.81 -4.21 -2.52
N GLY A 71 -5.34 -4.06 -3.76
CA GLY A 71 -5.61 -2.88 -4.59
C GLY A 71 -4.56 -1.77 -4.43
N GLY A 72 -4.88 -0.57 -4.89
CA GLY A 72 -3.92 0.54 -4.92
C GLY A 72 -2.79 0.37 -5.96
N LYS A 73 -1.88 1.34 -6.01
CA LYS A 73 -0.70 1.30 -6.90
C LYS A 73 0.34 0.25 -6.50
N ALA A 74 0.36 -0.16 -5.24
CA ALA A 74 1.33 -1.11 -4.69
C ALA A 74 0.92 -2.58 -4.88
N GLY A 75 -0.30 -2.85 -5.36
CA GLY A 75 -0.84 -4.21 -5.42
C GLY A 75 -1.05 -4.82 -4.03
N THR A 76 -1.04 -6.15 -3.94
CA THR A 76 -1.23 -6.84 -2.67
C THR A 76 -0.02 -6.68 -1.75
N THR A 77 -0.27 -6.19 -0.54
CA THR A 77 0.73 -6.05 0.54
C THR A 77 0.18 -6.64 1.84
N TYR A 78 1.06 -6.78 2.83
CA TYR A 78 0.77 -7.40 4.11
C TYR A 78 1.24 -6.48 5.23
N ARG A 79 0.31 -5.91 5.99
CA ARG A 79 0.64 -5.22 7.24
C ARG A 79 0.69 -6.25 8.35
N VAL A 80 1.76 -6.26 9.13
CA VAL A 80 1.98 -7.18 10.22
C VAL A 80 2.31 -6.36 11.46
N GLU A 81 1.62 -6.64 12.54
CA GLU A 81 1.89 -6.08 13.86
C GLU A 81 2.78 -7.07 14.60
N LEU A 82 3.98 -6.61 14.96
CA LEU A 82 5.01 -7.39 15.61
C LEU A 82 5.13 -6.90 17.05
N GLU A 83 4.90 -7.80 17.99
CA GLU A 83 5.06 -7.53 19.41
C GLU A 83 6.39 -8.12 19.88
N GLY A 84 7.22 -7.26 20.48
CA GLY A 84 8.49 -7.62 21.10
C GLY A 84 8.41 -7.55 22.62
N THR A 85 9.43 -8.07 23.31
CA THR A 85 9.50 -8.02 24.77
C THR A 85 9.41 -6.59 25.31
N GLY A 86 8.59 -6.39 26.35
CA GLY A 86 8.46 -5.09 27.03
C GLY A 86 7.60 -4.09 26.28
N LYS A 87 6.45 -4.52 25.72
CA LYS A 87 5.46 -3.68 25.01
C LYS A 87 6.03 -2.91 23.80
N LYS A 88 7.03 -3.49 23.14
CA LYS A 88 7.60 -2.88 21.93
C LYS A 88 6.78 -3.31 20.74
N GLU A 89 5.91 -2.44 20.27
CA GLU A 89 5.05 -2.71 19.12
C GLU A 89 5.63 -2.10 17.84
N MET A 90 5.57 -2.89 16.76
CA MET A 90 6.06 -2.48 15.45
C MET A 90 5.06 -2.84 14.36
N HIS A 91 4.70 -1.89 13.53
CA HIS A 91 3.88 -2.11 12.35
C HIS A 91 4.77 -2.16 11.10
N VAL A 92 4.81 -3.32 10.45
CA VAL A 92 5.64 -3.56 9.26
C VAL A 92 4.76 -3.93 8.07
N VAL A 93 4.97 -3.24 6.95
CA VAL A 93 4.29 -3.54 5.68
C VAL A 93 5.26 -4.25 4.75
N PHE A 94 4.92 -5.47 4.35
CA PHE A 94 5.66 -6.30 3.41
C PHE A 94 4.96 -6.37 2.05
N ASN A 95 5.74 -6.56 0.98
CA ASN A 95 5.20 -7.11 -0.26
C ASN A 95 5.11 -8.65 -0.17
N ALA A 96 4.49 -9.30 -1.16
CA ALA A 96 4.34 -10.76 -1.19
C ALA A 96 5.68 -11.54 -1.21
N ALA A 97 6.79 -10.90 -1.60
CA ALA A 97 8.13 -11.46 -1.60
C ALA A 97 8.89 -11.27 -0.26
N GLY A 98 8.23 -10.76 0.78
CA GLY A 98 8.85 -10.53 2.09
C GLY A 98 9.76 -9.30 2.15
N LYS A 99 9.74 -8.42 1.14
CA LYS A 99 10.45 -7.14 1.20
C LYS A 99 9.65 -6.14 2.01
N VAL A 100 10.32 -5.49 2.97
CA VAL A 100 9.77 -4.37 3.72
C VAL A 100 9.56 -3.16 2.79
N LEU A 101 8.34 -2.64 2.82
CA LEU A 101 7.90 -1.41 2.15
C LEU A 101 7.81 -0.24 3.13
N ARG A 102 7.37 -0.51 4.36
CA ARG A 102 7.26 0.50 5.44
C ARG A 102 7.43 -0.19 6.80
N SER A 103 7.98 0.52 7.77
CA SER A 103 8.06 0.10 9.17
C SER A 103 7.84 1.33 10.05
N THR A 104 7.04 1.19 11.11
CA THR A 104 6.82 2.21 12.14
C THR A 104 6.92 1.52 13.50
N THR A 105 7.70 2.09 14.42
CA THR A 105 7.72 1.66 15.82
C THR A 105 6.81 2.59 16.61
N GLU A 106 5.83 2.04 17.32
CA GLU A 106 5.08 2.82 18.29
C GLU A 106 5.86 2.76 19.61
N THR A 107 6.70 3.76 19.83
CA THR A 107 7.14 4.09 21.19
C THR A 107 6.04 4.94 21.80
N GLU A 108 5.53 4.53 22.97
CA GLU A 108 4.62 5.34 23.79
C GLU A 108 5.07 6.81 23.73
N ARG A 109 4.18 7.68 23.22
CA ARG A 109 4.34 9.12 23.41
C ARG A 109 4.08 9.33 24.89
N ASP A 110 5.14 9.59 25.64
CA ASP A 110 5.05 10.24 26.94
C ASP A 110 4.37 11.60 26.70
N ASP A 111 3.04 11.62 26.70
CA ASP A 111 2.24 12.83 26.87
C ASP A 111 2.34 13.20 28.37
N ASP A 112 3.48 13.79 28.73
CA ASP A 112 3.79 14.42 30.04
C ASP A 112 3.02 15.75 30.20
#